data_AF-A0A095ZCK2-F1
#
_entry.id   AF-A0A095ZCK2-F1
#
_cell.length_a   1.000
_cell.length_b   1.000
_cell.length_c   1.000
_cell.angle_alpha   90.00
_cell.angle_beta   90.00
_cell.angle_gamma   90.00
#
_symmetry.space_group_name_H-M   'P 1'
#
loop_
_entity.id
_entity.type
_entity.pdbx_description
1 polymer ?
#
loop_
_entity_poly.entity_id
_entity_poly.type
_entity_poly.pdbx_seq_one_letter_code
_entity_poly.pdbx_strand_id
1 'polypeptide(L)'
;MATFDYVVLAVILASGLLGLMRGFLKEIFSLLAYVLSFLAAIWWGPHLIPTLARYIDQAILTVGLAYFLIFIASLLLLGLLNKTLAALLDATGLGSADRGLGFLFGIFRGVIIVLILVLIAGWSALPQEPWWVESSFARMSVDAIRMIKTWVPEGIAVYLPY
;
A
#
# COMPACT_ATOMS: atom_id res chain seq x y z
N MET A 1 -27.43 6.14 -9.25
CA MET A 1 -26.10 5.74 -8.77
C MET A 1 -25.44 6.98 -8.23
N ALA A 2 -25.00 6.93 -6.98
CA ALA A 2 -24.45 8.11 -6.32
C ALA A 2 -23.09 8.47 -6.93
N THR A 3 -22.68 9.73 -6.87
CA THR A 3 -21.39 10.22 -7.41
C THR A 3 -20.20 9.39 -6.88
N PHE A 4 -20.30 8.92 -5.65
CA PHE A 4 -19.29 8.05 -5.03
C PHE A 4 -19.11 6.70 -5.74
N ASP A 5 -20.17 6.12 -6.28
CA ASP A 5 -20.11 4.83 -6.98
C ASP A 5 -19.19 4.92 -8.22
N TYR A 6 -19.24 6.05 -8.94
CA TYR A 6 -18.38 6.32 -10.09
C TYR A 6 -16.92 6.52 -9.68
N VAL A 7 -16.67 7.16 -8.54
CA VAL A 7 -15.31 7.34 -8.00
C VAL A 7 -14.71 5.99 -7.64
N VAL A 8 -15.45 5.14 -6.93
CA VAL A 8 -15.01 3.78 -6.57
C VAL A 8 -14.70 2.97 -7.82
N LEU A 9 -15.61 2.97 -8.80
CA LEU A 9 -15.42 2.25 -10.06
C LEU A 9 -14.17 2.76 -10.80
N ALA A 10 -13.97 4.08 -10.86
CA ALA A 10 -12.81 4.68 -11.49
C ALA A 10 -11.51 4.28 -10.81
N VAL A 11 -11.45 4.25 -9.47
CA VAL A 11 -10.27 3.81 -8.72
C VAL A 11 -9.95 2.34 -8.97
N ILE A 12 -10.97 1.46 -8.93
CA ILE A 12 -10.79 0.02 -9.16
C ILE A 12 -10.34 -0.24 -10.60
N LEU A 13 -11.00 0.38 -11.58
CA LEU A 13 -10.63 0.24 -12.99
C LEU A 13 -9.24 0.80 -13.26
N ALA A 14 -8.91 1.99 -12.75
CA ALA A 14 -7.58 2.56 -12.90
C ALA A 14 -6.50 1.66 -12.27
N SER A 15 -6.74 1.15 -11.06
CA SER A 15 -5.80 0.25 -10.38
C SER A 15 -5.65 -1.09 -11.14
N GLY A 16 -6.75 -1.63 -11.67
CA GLY A 16 -6.73 -2.81 -12.53
C GLY A 16 -5.95 -2.59 -13.82
N LEU A 17 -6.21 -1.49 -14.55
CA LEU A 17 -5.49 -1.14 -15.77
C LEU A 17 -3.99 -0.91 -15.51
N LEU A 18 -3.64 -0.23 -14.41
CA LEU A 18 -2.24 -0.08 -14.01
C LEU A 18 -1.60 -1.44 -13.73
N GLY A 19 -2.30 -2.35 -13.05
CA GLY A 19 -1.83 -3.72 -12.83
C GLY A 19 -1.68 -4.53 -14.13
N LEU A 20 -2.60 -4.35 -15.08
CA LEU A 20 -2.50 -4.93 -16.42
C LEU A 20 -1.28 -4.42 -17.19
N MET A 21 -0.95 -3.14 -17.07
CA MET A 21 0.21 -2.54 -17.73
C MET A 21 1.53 -2.97 -17.06
N ARG A 22 1.55 -3.11 -15.73
CA ARG A 22 2.75 -3.43 -14.97
C ARG A 22 3.06 -4.93 -14.94
N GLY A 23 2.04 -5.77 -14.82
CA GLY A 23 2.19 -7.20 -14.59
C GLY A 23 2.30 -7.57 -13.10
N PHE A 24 1.75 -8.72 -12.74
CA PHE A 24 1.63 -9.21 -11.37
C PHE A 24 2.98 -9.41 -10.68
N LEU A 25 3.92 -10.08 -11.34
CA LEU A 25 5.22 -10.41 -10.77
C LEU A 25 6.03 -9.15 -10.47
N LYS A 26 5.95 -8.13 -11.35
CA LYS A 26 6.60 -6.84 -11.11
C LYS A 26 6.00 -6.13 -9.90
N GLU A 27 4.70 -6.26 -9.70
CA GLU A 27 4.00 -5.72 -8.53
C GLU A 27 4.41 -6.43 -7.23
N ILE A 28 4.45 -7.76 -7.22
CA ILE A 28 4.90 -8.54 -6.06
C ILE A 28 6.34 -8.23 -5.71
N PHE A 29 7.25 -8.25 -6.68
CA PHE A 29 8.66 -7.95 -6.41
C PHE A 29 8.86 -6.54 -5.90
N SER A 30 8.10 -5.57 -6.42
CA SER A 30 8.09 -4.22 -5.86
C SER A 30 7.68 -4.21 -4.38
N LEU A 31 6.59 -4.91 -4.02
CA LEU A 31 6.14 -4.99 -2.63
C LEU A 31 7.16 -5.71 -1.74
N LEU A 32 7.74 -6.80 -2.23
CA LEU A 32 8.83 -7.51 -1.53
C LEU A 32 10.03 -6.60 -1.29
N ALA A 33 10.41 -5.76 -2.27
CA ALA A 33 11.49 -4.80 -2.06
C ALA A 33 11.19 -3.83 -0.93
N TYR A 34 9.96 -3.29 -0.84
CA TYR A 34 9.55 -2.44 0.29
C TYR A 34 9.66 -3.18 1.62
N VAL A 35 9.14 -4.41 1.73
CA VAL A 35 9.19 -5.21 2.96
C VAL A 35 10.62 -5.51 3.36
N LEU A 36 11.44 -6.01 2.43
CA LEU A 36 12.84 -6.34 2.68
C LEU A 36 13.67 -5.10 3.05
N SER A 37 13.38 -3.95 2.43
CA SER A 37 14.04 -2.68 2.78
C SER A 37 13.68 -2.22 4.19
N PHE A 38 12.45 -2.44 4.61
CA PHE A 38 12.01 -2.13 5.97
C PHE A 38 12.68 -3.04 7.00
N LEU A 39 12.77 -4.35 6.72
CA LEU A 39 13.52 -5.29 7.56
C LEU A 39 15.01 -4.94 7.62
N ALA A 40 15.59 -4.56 6.49
CA ALA A 40 16.95 -4.07 6.40
C ALA A 40 17.17 -2.83 7.29
N ALA A 41 16.24 -1.87 7.25
CA ALA A 41 16.28 -0.69 8.11
C ALA A 41 16.20 -1.07 9.60
N ILE A 42 15.39 -2.06 9.97
CA ILE A 42 15.31 -2.54 11.36
C ILE A 42 16.62 -3.17 11.83
N TRP A 43 17.23 -4.02 11.01
CA TRP A 43 18.46 -4.73 11.40
C TRP A 43 19.71 -3.85 11.33
N TRP A 44 19.87 -3.05 10.28
CA TRP A 44 21.08 -2.27 10.06
C TRP A 44 20.98 -0.80 10.48
N GLY A 45 19.77 -0.25 10.62
CA GLY A 45 19.54 1.12 11.13
C GLY A 45 20.31 1.42 12.42
N PRO A 46 20.25 0.56 13.47
CA PRO A 46 20.99 0.76 14.71
C PRO A 46 22.50 0.92 14.54
N HIS A 47 23.09 0.25 13.55
CA HIS A 47 24.53 0.27 13.30
C HIS A 47 24.99 1.62 12.73
N LEU A 48 24.09 2.36 12.07
CA LEU A 48 24.39 3.67 11.48
C LEU A 48 24.27 4.82 12.50
N ILE A 49 23.53 4.61 13.60
CA ILE A 49 23.29 5.63 14.64
C ILE A 49 24.57 6.22 15.23
N PRO A 50 25.57 5.42 15.69
CA PRO A 50 26.78 5.98 16.31
C PRO A 50 27.60 6.85 15.36
N THR A 51 27.51 6.58 14.05
CA THR A 51 28.20 7.36 13.02
C THR A 51 27.51 8.69 12.80
N LEU A 52 26.17 8.71 12.71
CA LEU A 52 25.39 9.93 12.54
C LEU A 52 25.38 10.81 13.81
N ALA A 53 25.41 10.20 14.99
CA ALA A 53 25.44 10.91 16.27
C ALA A 53 26.68 11.79 16.44
N ARG A 54 27.73 11.61 15.62
CA ARG A 54 28.91 12.50 15.59
C ARG A 54 28.67 13.83 14.91
N TYR A 55 27.61 13.92 14.10
CA TYR A 55 27.28 15.09 13.29
C TYR A 55 25.94 15.73 13.66
N ILE A 56 25.09 15.01 14.40
CA ILE A 56 23.73 15.41 14.74
C ILE A 56 23.49 15.20 16.24
N ASP A 57 23.30 16.31 16.96
CA ASP A 57 23.14 16.29 18.42
C ASP A 57 21.73 15.83 18.86
N GLN A 58 20.72 15.99 17.99
CA GLN A 58 19.34 15.61 18.32
C GLN A 58 19.11 14.09 18.14
N ALA A 59 19.00 13.37 19.27
CA ALA A 59 18.85 11.91 19.28
C ALA A 59 17.70 11.38 18.41
N ILE A 60 16.51 11.97 18.49
CA ILE A 60 15.33 11.54 17.72
C ILE A 60 15.60 11.66 16.22
N LEU A 61 16.20 12.77 15.79
CA LEU A 61 16.53 13.02 14.39
C LEU A 61 17.60 12.04 13.89
N THR A 62 18.63 11.79 14.70
CA THR A 62 19.71 10.82 14.39
C THR A 62 19.16 9.41 14.19
N VAL A 63 18.28 8.95 15.09
CA VAL A 63 17.62 7.64 14.96
C VAL A 63 16.77 7.62 13.70
N GLY A 64 15.87 8.59 13.51
CA GLY A 64 15.00 8.64 12.33
C GLY A 64 15.79 8.62 11.02
N LEU A 65 16.85 9.43 10.92
CA LEU A 65 17.71 9.47 9.74
C LEU A 65 18.49 8.16 9.52
N ALA A 66 18.97 7.51 10.57
CA ALA A 66 19.69 6.24 10.43
C ALA A 66 18.82 5.17 9.74
N TYR A 67 17.61 4.98 10.24
CA TYR A 67 16.66 4.02 9.66
C TYR A 67 16.22 4.45 8.26
N PHE A 68 15.93 5.73 8.06
CA PHE A 68 15.52 6.25 6.76
C PHE A 68 16.60 6.06 5.68
N LEU A 69 17.86 6.36 6.00
CA LEU A 69 18.97 6.20 5.05
C LEU A 69 19.18 4.72 4.66
N ILE A 70 19.14 3.80 5.64
CA ILE A 70 19.24 2.37 5.35
C ILE A 70 18.04 1.89 4.52
N PHE A 71 16.82 2.33 4.86
CA PHE A 71 15.63 2.00 4.09
C PHE A 71 15.75 2.45 2.63
N ILE A 72 16.13 3.71 2.39
CA ILE A 72 16.29 4.23 1.03
C ILE A 72 17.43 3.52 0.29
N ALA A 73 18.58 3.32 0.93
CA ALA A 73 19.69 2.62 0.31
C ALA A 73 19.32 1.18 -0.09
N SER A 74 18.68 0.43 0.81
CA SER A 74 18.22 -0.94 0.53
C SER A 74 17.12 -0.97 -0.53
N LEU A 75 16.17 -0.03 -0.51
CA LEU A 75 15.10 0.07 -1.50
C LEU A 75 15.64 0.34 -2.89
N LEU A 76 16.65 1.21 -3.02
CA LEU A 76 17.33 1.47 -4.28
C LEU A 76 18.04 0.20 -4.77
N LEU A 77 18.82 -0.47 -3.92
CA LEU A 77 19.54 -1.70 -4.28
C LEU A 77 18.58 -2.82 -4.73
N LEU A 78 17.53 -3.07 -3.95
CA LEU A 78 16.50 -4.06 -4.28
C LEU A 78 15.68 -3.64 -5.51
N GLY A 79 15.46 -2.35 -5.71
CA GLY A 79 14.82 -1.82 -6.92
C GLY A 79 15.64 -2.10 -8.19
N LEU A 80 16.96 -1.97 -8.12
CA LEU A 80 17.86 -2.35 -9.21
C LEU A 80 17.78 -3.85 -9.49
N LEU A 81 17.80 -4.70 -8.45
CA LEU A 81 17.61 -6.15 -8.59
C LEU A 81 16.25 -6.50 -9.18
N ASN A 82 15.19 -5.83 -8.76
CA ASN A 82 13.85 -6.05 -9.31
C ASN A 82 13.79 -5.72 -10.80
N LYS A 83 14.50 -4.69 -11.25
CA LYS A 83 14.57 -4.33 -12.67
C LYS A 83 15.24 -5.44 -13.49
N THR A 84 16.30 -6.06 -12.98
CA THR A 84 16.95 -7.19 -13.67
C THR A 84 16.05 -8.43 -13.67
N LEU A 85 15.42 -8.76 -12.55
CA LEU A 85 14.46 -9.86 -12.46
C LEU A 85 13.28 -9.66 -13.42
N ALA A 86 12.74 -8.45 -13.50
CA ALA A 86 11.66 -8.11 -14.43
C ALA A 86 12.08 -8.31 -15.90
N ALA A 87 13.30 -7.93 -16.26
CA ALA A 87 13.81 -8.14 -17.62
C ALA A 87 13.97 -9.64 -17.95
N LEU A 88 14.37 -10.46 -16.98
CA LEU A 88 14.45 -11.91 -17.14
C LEU A 88 13.05 -12.53 -17.32
N LEU A 89 12.07 -12.07 -16.54
CA LEU A 89 10.69 -12.52 -16.68
C LEU A 89 10.11 -12.17 -18.05
N ASP A 90 10.38 -10.97 -18.56
CA ASP A 90 9.93 -10.56 -19.89
C ASP A 90 10.50 -11.49 -20.99
N ALA A 91 11.71 -12.05 -20.80
CA ALA A 91 12.31 -13.01 -21.71
C ALA A 91 11.64 -14.41 -21.71
N THR A 92 10.88 -14.77 -20.67
CA THR A 92 10.22 -16.09 -20.57
C THR A 92 8.96 -16.22 -21.45
N GLY A 93 8.47 -15.13 -22.05
CA GLY A 93 7.27 -15.14 -22.88
C GLY A 93 5.94 -15.24 -22.12
N LEU A 94 5.95 -15.28 -20.78
CA LEU A 94 4.75 -15.34 -19.93
C LEU A 94 3.99 -14.01 -19.80
N GLY A 95 4.39 -12.98 -20.54
CA GLY A 95 3.92 -11.60 -20.37
C GLY A 95 2.39 -11.44 -20.41
N SER A 96 1.67 -12.17 -21.26
CA SER A 96 0.21 -12.06 -21.34
C SER A 96 -0.51 -12.60 -20.10
N ALA A 97 -0.04 -13.73 -19.55
CA ALA A 97 -0.60 -14.32 -18.34
C ALA A 97 -0.27 -13.47 -17.10
N ASP A 98 0.97 -12.96 -17.01
CA ASP A 98 1.41 -12.06 -15.95
C ASP A 98 0.61 -10.75 -15.92
N ARG A 99 0.31 -10.17 -17.09
CA ARG A 99 -0.55 -8.98 -17.19
C ARG A 99 -1.98 -9.28 -16.76
N GLY A 100 -2.55 -10.42 -17.15
CA GLY A 100 -3.89 -10.83 -16.73
C GLY A 100 -4.01 -10.98 -15.22
N LEU A 101 -3.03 -11.63 -14.58
CA LEU A 101 -2.94 -11.70 -13.12
C LEU A 101 -2.72 -10.31 -12.51
N GLY A 102 -1.94 -9.45 -13.18
CA GLY A 102 -1.69 -8.08 -12.76
C GLY A 102 -2.98 -7.26 -12.71
N PHE A 103 -3.90 -7.47 -13.66
CA PHE A 103 -5.22 -6.83 -13.64
C PHE A 103 -6.03 -7.25 -12.40
N LEU A 104 -6.09 -8.54 -12.09
CA LEU A 104 -6.81 -9.06 -10.92
C LEU A 104 -6.19 -8.54 -9.61
N PHE A 105 -4.87 -8.55 -9.52
CA PHE A 105 -4.17 -7.98 -8.38
C PHE A 105 -4.40 -6.46 -8.27
N GLY A 106 -4.41 -5.76 -9.39
CA GLY A 106 -4.74 -4.34 -9.48
C GLY A 106 -6.15 -4.04 -8.99
N ILE A 107 -7.14 -4.86 -9.33
CA ILE A 107 -8.51 -4.74 -8.79
C ILE A 107 -8.49 -4.92 -7.28
N PHE A 108 -7.85 -5.98 -6.78
CA PHE A 108 -7.77 -6.25 -5.34
C PHE A 108 -7.12 -5.08 -4.58
N ARG A 109 -6.01 -4.54 -5.10
CA ARG A 109 -5.39 -3.32 -4.57
C ARG A 109 -6.35 -2.12 -4.62
N GLY A 110 -7.10 -1.97 -5.71
CA GLY A 110 -8.10 -0.92 -5.86
C GLY A 110 -9.17 -0.98 -4.77
N VAL A 111 -9.64 -2.19 -4.44
CA VAL A 111 -10.57 -2.42 -3.33
C VAL A 111 -9.94 -2.01 -1.99
N ILE A 112 -8.69 -2.41 -1.73
CA ILE A 112 -7.98 -2.00 -0.50
C ILE A 112 -7.86 -0.48 -0.41
N ILE A 113 -7.50 0.19 -1.51
CA ILE A 113 -7.42 1.67 -1.57
C ILE A 113 -8.78 2.29 -1.23
N VAL A 114 -9.87 1.78 -1.80
CA VAL A 114 -11.23 2.26 -1.50
C VAL A 114 -11.57 2.06 -0.02
N LEU A 115 -11.28 0.90 0.57
CA LEU A 115 -11.50 0.66 1.99
C LEU A 115 -10.73 1.65 2.87
N ILE A 116 -9.46 1.94 2.53
CA ILE A 116 -8.66 2.94 3.25
C ILE A 116 -9.28 4.33 3.11
N LEU A 117 -9.74 4.72 1.92
CA LEU A 117 -10.39 6.02 1.70
C LEU A 117 -11.71 6.13 2.50
N VAL A 118 -12.50 5.06 2.54
CA VAL A 118 -13.75 4.99 3.32
C VAL A 118 -13.47 5.04 4.82
N LEU A 119 -12.40 4.38 5.26
CA LEU A 119 -11.94 4.45 6.64
C LEU A 119 -11.57 5.88 7.03
N ILE A 120 -10.75 6.55 6.21
CA ILE A 120 -10.35 7.95 6.45
C ILE A 120 -11.57 8.87 6.44
N ALA A 121 -12.49 8.68 5.50
CA ALA A 121 -13.74 9.45 5.44
C ALA A 121 -14.65 9.21 6.65
N GLY A 122 -14.56 8.06 7.32
CA GLY A 122 -15.32 7.75 8.53
C GLY A 122 -15.02 8.64 9.73
N TRP A 123 -13.86 9.29 9.77
CA TRP A 123 -13.56 10.30 10.79
C TRP A 123 -14.04 11.71 10.42
N SER A 124 -14.73 11.87 9.29
CA SER A 124 -15.26 13.15 8.79
C SER A 124 -16.79 13.19 8.81
N ALA A 125 -17.39 14.31 8.40
CA ALA A 125 -18.85 14.43 8.23
C ALA A 125 -19.37 13.84 6.90
N LEU A 126 -18.49 13.41 5.99
CA LEU A 126 -18.85 12.81 4.70
C LEU A 126 -19.85 11.65 4.79
N PRO A 127 -19.81 10.76 5.82
CA PRO A 127 -20.74 9.64 5.91
C PRO A 127 -22.21 10.04 6.14
N GLN A 128 -22.48 11.31 6.47
CA GLN A 128 -23.83 11.85 6.68
C GLN A 128 -24.41 12.47 5.40
N GLU A 129 -23.60 12.67 4.36
CA GLU A 129 -24.04 13.32 3.14
C GLU A 129 -24.94 12.42 2.27
N PRO A 130 -25.95 12.97 1.57
CA PRO A 130 -26.89 12.18 0.76
C PRO A 130 -26.20 11.33 -0.30
N TRP A 131 -25.18 11.87 -0.98
CA TRP A 131 -24.43 11.15 -2.00
C TRP A 131 -23.55 10.01 -1.44
N TRP A 132 -23.29 10.00 -0.13
CA TRP A 132 -22.61 8.89 0.54
C TRP A 132 -23.60 7.83 0.99
N VAL A 133 -24.67 8.25 1.67
CA VAL A 133 -25.69 7.35 2.24
C VAL A 133 -26.41 6.58 1.13
N GLU A 134 -26.66 7.20 -0.02
CA GLU A 134 -27.33 6.56 -1.16
C GLU A 134 -26.43 5.55 -1.91
N SER A 135 -25.10 5.66 -1.79
CA SER A 135 -24.14 4.81 -2.49
C SER A 135 -24.15 3.36 -1.99
N SER A 136 -24.28 2.42 -2.92
CA SER A 136 -24.19 0.99 -2.60
C SER A 136 -22.76 0.57 -2.27
N PHE A 137 -21.76 1.13 -2.96
CA PHE A 137 -20.36 0.82 -2.68
C PHE A 137 -19.86 1.41 -1.36
N ALA A 138 -20.36 2.58 -0.96
CA ALA A 138 -20.06 3.15 0.36
C ALA A 138 -20.59 2.24 1.47
N ARG A 139 -21.86 1.81 1.39
CA ARG A 139 -22.47 0.88 2.36
C ARG A 139 -21.70 -0.44 2.45
N MET A 140 -21.42 -1.07 1.30
CA MET A 140 -20.65 -2.32 1.25
C MET A 140 -19.25 -2.18 1.85
N SER A 141 -18.58 -1.05 1.62
CA SER A 141 -17.25 -0.77 2.18
C SER A 141 -17.31 -0.56 3.70
N VAL A 142 -18.33 0.14 4.20
CA VAL A 142 -18.55 0.33 5.65
C VAL A 142 -18.85 -1.01 6.33
N ASP A 143 -19.68 -1.85 5.72
CA ASP A 143 -19.99 -3.19 6.27
C ASP A 143 -18.75 -4.08 6.30
N ALA A 144 -17.89 -4.01 5.28
CA ALA A 144 -16.61 -4.70 5.28
C ALA A 144 -15.70 -4.21 6.41
N ILE A 145 -15.63 -2.89 6.67
CA ILE A 145 -14.85 -2.32 7.79
C ILE A 145 -15.39 -2.81 9.14
N ARG A 146 -16.72 -2.84 9.33
CA ARG A 146 -17.35 -3.37 10.55
C ARG A 146 -17.05 -4.86 10.74
N MET A 147 -17.06 -5.64 9.66
CA MET A 147 -16.67 -7.05 9.72
C MET A 147 -15.20 -7.19 10.10
N ILE A 148 -14.30 -6.37 9.57
CA ILE A 148 -12.88 -6.39 9.97
C ILE A 148 -12.74 -6.03 11.46
N LYS A 149 -13.51 -5.07 11.96
CA LYS A 149 -13.49 -4.63 13.36
C LYS A 149 -13.76 -5.77 14.35
N THR A 150 -14.60 -6.75 14.01
CA THR A 150 -14.90 -7.88 14.91
C THR A 150 -13.76 -8.90 15.02
N TRP A 151 -12.79 -8.88 14.09
CA TRP A 151 -11.63 -9.78 14.09
C TRP A 151 -10.38 -9.14 14.68
N VAL A 152 -10.42 -7.82 14.89
CA VAL A 152 -9.29 -7.02 15.36
C VAL A 152 -9.30 -6.93 16.90
N PRO A 153 -8.14 -7.02 17.58
CA PRO A 153 -8.07 -6.85 19.04
C PRO A 153 -8.67 -5.52 19.52
N GLU A 154 -9.29 -5.52 20.70
CA GLU A 154 -10.01 -4.35 21.24
C GLU A 154 -9.19 -3.06 21.23
N GLY A 155 -7.88 -3.15 21.53
CA GLY A 155 -6.97 -2.00 21.54
C GLY A 155 -6.83 -1.29 20.18
N ILE A 156 -7.08 -1.97 19.06
CA ILE A 156 -7.06 -1.39 17.71
C ILE A 156 -8.48 -1.05 17.25
N ALA A 157 -9.49 -1.82 17.67
CA ALA A 157 -10.89 -1.62 17.30
C ALA A 157 -11.42 -0.23 17.69
N VAL A 158 -10.92 0.35 18.79
CA VAL A 158 -11.30 1.70 19.24
C VAL A 158 -10.96 2.79 18.22
N TYR A 159 -9.94 2.58 17.39
CA TYR A 159 -9.50 3.57 16.40
C TYR A 159 -10.28 3.48 15.08
N LEU A 160 -10.95 2.37 14.78
CA LEU A 160 -11.71 2.22 13.54
C LEU A 160 -13.01 3.04 13.64
N PRO A 161 -13.26 3.98 12.71
CA PRO A 161 -14.56 4.60 12.58
C PRO A 161 -15.59 3.52 12.20
N TYR A 162 -16.82 3.70 12.68
CA TYR A 162 -17.95 2.76 12.60
C TYR A 162 -17.91 1.58 13.57
#